data_AF-L0DTU7-F1
#
_entry.id   AF-L0DTU7-F1
#
_cell.length_a   1.000
_cell.length_b   1.000
_cell.length_c   1.000
_cell.angle_alpha   90.00
_cell.angle_beta   90.00
_cell.angle_gamma   90.00
#
_symmetry.space_group_name_H-M   'P 1'
#
loop_
_entity.id
_entity.type
_entity.pdbx_description
1 polymer ?
#
loop_
_entity_poly.entity_id
_entity_poly.type
_entity_poly.pdbx_seq_one_letter_code
_entity_poly.pdbx_strand_id
1 'polypeptide(L)' 'MENLGYRPEDVHRCLASLNECHFHRSEQYEASGPWFDVYHVRYAGPADAVDELYVKLKLGPNCLVVVLASFHRER' A
#
# COMPACT_ATOMS: atom_id res chain seq x y z
N MET A 1 17.12 0.17 1.19
CA MET A 1 15.70 0.60 1.20
C MET A 1 15.63 1.72 2.21
N GLU A 2 15.46 2.95 1.75
CA GLU A 2 15.46 4.12 2.62
C GLU A 2 14.02 4.43 3.08
N ASN A 3 13.87 4.78 4.35
CA ASN A 3 12.58 5.23 4.87
C ASN A 3 12.24 6.58 4.23
N LEU A 4 11.06 6.68 3.63
CA LEU A 4 10.58 7.86 2.90
C LEU A 4 10.25 9.07 3.79
N GLY A 5 10.52 8.99 5.10
CA GLY A 5 10.20 10.03 6.08
C GLY A 5 8.72 10.13 6.46
N TYR A 6 7.86 9.24 5.97
CA TYR A 6 6.45 9.20 6.31
C TYR A 6 6.26 8.84 7.78
N ARG A 7 5.43 9.60 8.48
CA ARG A 7 4.96 9.23 9.81
C ARG A 7 3.80 8.24 9.68
N PRO A 8 3.48 7.46 10.73
CA PRO A 8 2.34 6.54 10.70
C PRO A 8 1.03 7.22 10.30
N GLU A 9 0.79 8.47 10.70
CA GLU A 9 -0.41 9.23 10.36
C GLU A 9 -0.46 9.58 8.86
N ASP A 10 0.69 9.83 8.24
CA ASP A 10 0.80 10.08 6.80
C ASP A 10 0.45 8.80 6.02
N VAL A 11 0.96 7.66 6.48
CA VAL A 11 0.61 6.34 5.91
C VAL A 11 -0.89 6.07 6.07
N HIS A 12 -1.46 6.25 7.25
CA HIS A 12 -2.90 6.03 7.47
C HIS A 12 -3.77 6.92 6.58
N ARG A 13 -3.42 8.20 6.41
CA ARG A 13 -4.14 9.12 5.51
C ARG A 13 -4.02 8.68 4.05
N CYS A 14 -2.85 8.23 3.62
CA CYS A 14 -2.67 7.67 2.28
C CYS A 14 -3.56 6.44 2.08
N LEU A 15 -3.58 5.50 3.02
CA LEU A 15 -4.40 4.30 2.94
C LEU A 15 -5.90 4.63 2.89
N ALA A 16 -6.35 5.61 3.69
CA ALA A 16 -7.74 6.07 3.68
C ALA A 16 -8.16 6.76 2.38
N SER A 17 -7.20 7.18 1.54
CA SER A 17 -7.46 7.81 0.24
C SER A 17 -7.50 6.81 -0.93
N LEU A 18 -7.15 5.54 -0.68
CA LEU A 18 -7.21 4.50 -1.71
C LEU A 18 -8.65 4.30 -2.20
N ASN A 19 -8.76 3.97 -3.49
CA ASN A 19 -10.01 3.70 -4.18
C ASN A 19 -9.74 2.74 -5.34
N GLU A 20 -10.78 2.35 -6.06
CA GLU A 20 -10.73 1.38 -7.14
C GLU A 20 -9.83 1.81 -8.31
N CYS A 21 -9.66 3.11 -8.57
CA CYS A 21 -8.78 3.60 -9.64
C CYS A 21 -7.29 3.39 -9.33
N HIS A 22 -6.94 3.20 -8.05
CA HIS A 22 -5.59 2.90 -7.64
C HIS A 22 -5.26 1.40 -7.71
N PHE A 23 -6.27 0.53 -7.82
CA PHE A 23 -6.05 -0.91 -7.90
C PHE A 23 -5.29 -1.27 -9.17
N HIS A 24 -4.18 -1.99 -9.01
CA HIS A 24 -3.35 -2.44 -10.12
C HIS A 24 -3.58 -3.92 -10.43
N ARG A 25 -3.43 -4.79 -9.43
CA ARG A 25 -3.63 -6.24 -9.56
C ARG A 25 -3.70 -6.92 -8.19
N SER A 26 -4.20 -8.16 -8.18
CA SER A 26 -4.01 -9.09 -7.06
C SER A 26 -2.91 -10.10 -7.41
N GLU A 27 -2.03 -10.41 -6.48
CA GLU A 27 -0.93 -11.37 -6.68
C GLU A 27 -0.83 -12.37 -5.52
N GLN A 28 -0.40 -13.59 -5.84
CA GLN A 28 -0.19 -14.69 -4.91
C GLN A 28 1.18 -15.31 -5.22
N TYR A 29 2.07 -15.37 -4.23
CA TYR A 29 3.43 -15.89 -4.43
C TYR A 29 3.49 -17.43 -4.37
N GLU A 30 2.57 -18.04 -3.64
CA GLU A 30 2.43 -19.49 -3.47
C GLU A 30 0.95 -19.85 -3.58
N ALA A 31 0.61 -20.98 -4.18
CA ALA A 31 -0.79 -21.36 -4.43
C ALA A 31 -1.65 -21.43 -3.15
N SER A 32 -1.04 -21.73 -2.00
CA SER A 32 -1.68 -21.75 -0.68
C SER A 32 -1.44 -20.48 0.15
N GLY A 33 -0.71 -19.50 -0.40
CA GLY A 33 -0.38 -18.26 0.28
C GLY A 33 -1.56 -17.29 0.32
N PRO A 34 -1.46 -16.20 1.10
CA PRO A 34 -2.46 -15.15 1.05
C PRO A 34 -2.42 -14.42 -0.30
N TRP A 35 -3.58 -13.94 -0.73
CA TRP A 35 -3.66 -12.94 -1.79
C TRP A 35 -3.19 -11.59 -1.28
N PHE A 36 -2.51 -10.86 -2.15
CA PHE A 36 -2.11 -9.49 -1.94
C PHE A 36 -2.71 -8.60 -3.02
N ASP A 37 -3.39 -7.55 -2.61
CA ASP A 37 -3.85 -6.51 -3.51
C ASP A 37 -2.82 -5.40 -3.59
N VAL A 38 -2.45 -5.06 -4.82
CA VAL A 38 -1.45 -4.05 -5.15
C VAL A 38 -2.17 -2.82 -5.66
N TYR A 39 -1.81 -1.67 -5.09
CA TYR A 39 -2.33 -0.36 -5.44
C TYR A 39 -1.18 0.57 -5.81
N HIS A 40 -1.36 1.35 -6.87
CA HIS A 40 -0.44 2.42 -7.26
C HIS A 40 -1.15 3.76 -7.02
N VAL A 41 -0.56 4.62 -6.19
CA VAL A 41 -1.17 5.89 -5.80
C VAL A 41 -0.15 7.03 -5.87
N ARG A 42 -0.57 8.16 -6.42
CA ARG A 42 0.21 9.41 -6.37
C ARG A 42 -0.16 10.14 -5.09
N TYR A 43 0.79 10.31 -4.18
CA TYR A 43 0.52 10.90 -2.87
C TYR A 43 1.51 12.01 -2.55
N ALA A 44 1.00 13.12 -2.01
CA ALA A 44 1.84 14.21 -1.52
C ALA A 44 2.53 13.74 -0.23
N GLY A 45 3.83 13.43 -0.35
CA GLY A 45 4.65 12.98 0.75
C GLY A 45 4.99 14.09 1.75
N PRO A 46 5.67 13.75 2.85
CA PRO A 46 5.97 14.67 3.94
C PRO A 46 6.90 15.84 3.57
N ALA A 47 7.55 15.79 2.41
CA ALA A 47 8.41 16.86 1.89
C ALA A 47 7.75 17.68 0.76
N ASP A 48 6.42 17.64 0.66
CA ASP A 48 5.60 18.25 -0.40
C ASP A 48 5.92 17.76 -1.84
N ALA A 49 6.78 16.75 -1.97
CA ALA A 49 7.00 16.04 -3.20
C ALA A 49 5.90 14.99 -3.42
N VAL A 50 5.40 14.88 -4.65
CA VAL A 50 4.47 13.80 -5.01
C VAL A 50 5.27 12.53 -5.26
N ASP A 51 5.04 11.51 -4.44
CA ASP A 51 5.57 10.18 -4.63
C ASP A 51 4.58 9.31 -5.43
N GLU A 52 5.10 8.51 -6.36
CA GLU A 52 4.37 7.37 -6.92
C GLU A 52 4.59 6.18 -5.98
N LEU A 53 3.54 5.78 -5.27
CA LEU A 53 3.62 4.79 -4.20
C LEU A 53 3.06 3.46 -4.66
N TYR A 54 3.83 2.40 -4.43
CA TYR A 54 3.42 1.02 -4.45
C TYR A 54 2.95 0.62 -3.04
N VAL A 55 1.67 0.27 -2.93
CA VAL A 55 1.04 -0.17 -1.68
C VAL A 55 0.53 -1.58 -1.85
N LYS A 56 0.90 -2.47 -0.92
CA LYS A 56 0.46 -3.86 -0.93
C LYS A 56 -0.31 -4.20 0.34
N LEU A 57 -1.55 -4.62 0.18
CA LEU A 57 -2.45 -4.98 1.27
C LEU A 57 -2.79 -6.46 1.20
N LYS A 58 -3.05 -7.08 2.34
CA LYS A 58 -3.67 -8.41 2.40
C LYS A 58 -4.73 -8.45 3.48
N LEU A 59 -5.68 -9.38 3.33
CA LEU A 59 -6.59 -9.70 4.43
C LEU A 59 -5.85 -10.50 5.51
N GLY A 60 -6.06 -10.10 6.75
CA GLY A 60 -5.69 -10.85 7.93
C GLY A 60 -6.69 -11.97 8.24
N PRO A 61 -6.52 -12.66 9.38
CA PRO A 61 -7.40 -13.76 9.78
C PRO A 61 -8.88 -13.35 9.79
N ASN A 62 -9.74 -14.25 9.31
CA ASN A 62 -11.20 -14.07 9.24
C ASN A 62 -11.66 -12.84 8.45
N CYS A 63 -10.79 -12.23 7.62
CA CYS A 63 -11.09 -11.03 6.85
C CYS A 63 -11.49 -9.81 7.71
N LEU A 64 -11.08 -9.78 8.99
CA LEU A 64 -11.44 -8.70 9.92
C LEU A 64 -10.42 -7.55 9.96
N VAL A 65 -9.19 -7.81 9.49
CA VAL A 65 -8.08 -6.87 9.54
C VAL A 65 -7.48 -6.74 8.14
N VAL A 66 -7.17 -5.53 7.72
CA VAL A 66 -6.33 -5.29 6.54
C VAL A 66 -4.90 -5.08 7.02
N VAL A 67 -3.97 -5.85 6.47
CA VAL A 67 -2.55 -5.79 6.81
C VAL A 67 -1.79 -5.07 5.70
N LEU A 68 -1.08 -4.01 6.06
CA LEU A 68 -0.13 -3.34 5.18
C LEU A 68 1.14 -4.20 5.05
N ALA A 69 1.32 -4.83 3.89
CA ALA A 69 2.46 -5.68 3.59
C ALA A 69 3.63 -4.92 2.95
N SER A 70 3.35 -3.87 2.18
CA SER A 70 4.40 -3.02 1.57
C SER A 70 3.90 -1.60 1.36
N PHE A 71 4.79 -0.64 1.58
CA PHE A 71 4.58 0.79 1.32
C PHE A 71 5.93 1.40 0.93
N HIS A 72 6.11 1.70 -0.35
CA HIS A 72 7.35 2.29 -0.86
C HIS A 72 7.11 2.99 -2.21
N ARG A 73 8.09 3.72 -2.73
CA ARG A 73 8.03 4.27 -4.09
C ARG A 73 7.96 3.15 -5.13
N GLU A 74 7.16 3.34 -6.16
CA GLU A 74 7.20 2.51 -7.37
C GLU A 74 8.62 2.58 -7.97
N ARG A 75 9.10 1.46 -8.51
CA ARG A 75 10.47 1.31 -9.04
C ARG A 75 10.48 1.44 -10.54
#